data_AF-A0A9E5F1K8-F1
#
_entry.id   AF-A0A9E5F1K8-F1
#
_cell.length_a   1.000
_cell.length_b   1.000
_cell.length_c   1.000
_cell.angle_alpha   90.00
_cell.angle_beta   90.00
_cell.angle_gamma   90.00
#
_symmetry.space_group_name_H-M   'P 1'
#
loop_
_entity.id
_entity.type
_entity.pdbx_description
1 polymer ?
#
loop_
_entity_poly.entity_id
_entity_poly.type
_entity_poly.pdbx_seq_one_letter_code
_entity_poly.pdbx_strand_id
1 'polypeptide(L)'
;MPRKKRLINKAIKKKSDKRCYFCGEEDYCTLDVHRIVPGELGGEYVELNTVVSCVSCHRKIHSGKIKIDRKYYSTGGWVLHYFDENGVEHWD
;
A
#
# COMPACT_ATOMS: atom_id res chain seq x y z
N MET A 1 -17.40 -22.73 -4.28
CA MET A 1 -16.49 -22.02 -5.22
C MET A 1 -15.84 -20.86 -4.46
N PRO A 2 -14.50 -20.74 -4.42
CA PRO A 2 -13.87 -19.61 -3.76
C PRO A 2 -14.29 -18.31 -4.47
N ARG A 3 -14.79 -17.33 -3.71
CA ARG A 3 -15.22 -16.04 -4.26
C ARG A 3 -14.02 -15.39 -4.98
N LYS A 4 -14.16 -15.14 -6.29
CA LYS A 4 -13.15 -14.41 -7.09
C LYS A 4 -12.88 -13.08 -6.40
N LYS A 5 -11.64 -12.85 -5.97
CA LYS A 5 -11.24 -11.56 -5.42
C LYS A 5 -11.35 -10.52 -6.52
N ARG A 6 -12.03 -9.41 -6.26
CA ARG A 6 -12.14 -8.30 -7.22
C ARG A 6 -10.78 -7.63 -7.36
N LEU A 7 -10.26 -7.62 -8.58
CA LEU A 7 -9.09 -6.83 -8.92
C LEU A 7 -9.46 -5.35 -8.78
N ILE A 8 -8.63 -4.61 -8.06
CA ILE A 8 -8.81 -3.17 -7.89
C ILE A 8 -8.27 -2.41 -9.10
N ASN A 9 -9.00 -1.35 -9.44
CA ASN A 9 -8.55 -0.37 -10.42
C ASN A 9 -7.59 0.61 -9.75
N LYS A 10 -6.34 0.63 -10.24
CA LYS A 10 -5.27 1.49 -9.72
C LYS A 10 -5.64 2.97 -9.71
N ALA A 11 -6.30 3.45 -10.77
CA ALA A 11 -6.70 4.86 -10.88
C ALA A 11 -7.73 5.25 -9.82
N ILE A 12 -8.70 4.36 -9.55
CA ILE A 12 -9.71 4.59 -8.51
C ILE A 12 -9.05 4.60 -7.13
N LYS A 13 -8.12 3.68 -6.86
CA LYS A 13 -7.41 3.63 -5.58
C LYS A 13 -6.61 4.91 -5.33
N LYS A 14 -5.81 5.36 -6.32
CA LYS A 14 -5.11 6.66 -6.23
C LYS A 14 -6.06 7.82 -5.94
N LYS A 15 -7.20 7.87 -6.63
CA LYS A 15 -8.19 8.94 -6.48
C LYS A 15 -8.97 8.89 -5.15
N SER A 16 -9.07 7.70 -4.54
CA SER A 16 -9.74 7.51 -3.25
C SER A 16 -8.84 7.90 -2.07
N ASP A 17 -7.59 7.44 -2.07
CA ASP A 17 -6.62 7.76 -1.01
C ASP A 17 -6.13 9.22 -1.11
N LYS A 18 -5.88 9.71 -2.33
CA LYS A 18 -5.38 11.07 -2.66
C LYS A 18 -4.06 11.50 -2.03
N ARG A 19 -3.51 10.70 -1.11
CA ARG A 19 -2.24 10.96 -0.43
C ARG A 19 -1.43 9.69 -0.25
N CYS A 20 -0.13 9.87 -0.05
CA CYS A 20 0.80 8.81 0.29
C CYS A 20 0.55 8.38 1.74
N TYR A 21 0.41 7.07 1.95
CA TYR A 21 0.16 6.50 3.27
C TYR A 21 1.34 6.64 4.26
N PHE A 22 2.55 6.86 3.73
CA PHE A 22 3.79 6.89 4.51
C PHE A 22 4.21 8.31 4.89
N CYS A 23 4.20 9.22 3.92
CA CYS A 23 4.73 10.58 4.10
C CYS A 23 3.67 11.68 3.95
N GLY A 24 2.42 11.32 3.64
CA GLY A 24 1.34 12.29 3.46
C GLY A 24 1.38 13.10 2.16
N GLU A 25 2.32 12.83 1.25
CA GLU A 25 2.42 13.51 -0.05
C GLU A 25 1.10 13.44 -0.83
N GLU A 26 0.59 14.58 -1.30
CA GLU A 26 -0.73 14.67 -1.95
C GLU A 26 -0.64 14.85 -3.47
N ASP A 27 0.58 14.98 -4.01
CA ASP A 27 0.79 15.18 -5.44
C ASP A 27 0.42 13.92 -6.24
N TYR A 28 -0.71 13.99 -6.95
CA TYR A 28 -1.26 12.86 -7.71
C TYR A 28 -0.29 12.30 -8.77
N CYS A 29 0.58 13.14 -9.34
CA CYS A 29 1.54 12.72 -10.36
C CYS A 29 2.66 11.86 -9.77
N THR A 30 3.01 12.08 -8.50
CA THR A 30 3.98 11.26 -7.77
C THR A 30 3.37 10.04 -7.09
N LEU A 31 2.04 9.98 -6.90
CA LEU A 31 1.39 8.86 -6.24
C LEU A 31 1.36 7.64 -7.15
N ASP A 32 1.76 6.49 -6.61
CA ASP A 32 1.71 5.18 -7.25
C ASP A 32 1.08 4.10 -6.38
N VAL A 33 0.52 3.07 -7.04
CA VAL A 33 -0.08 1.93 -6.33
C VAL A 33 0.96 0.82 -6.23
N HIS A 34 1.48 0.64 -5.03
CA HIS A 34 2.41 -0.43 -4.69
C HIS A 34 1.66 -1.71 -4.29
N ARG A 35 2.26 -2.87 -4.59
CA ARG A 35 1.78 -4.17 -4.13
C ARG A 35 2.65 -4.65 -2.98
N ILE A 36 2.05 -5.01 -1.85
CA ILE A 36 2.76 -5.48 -0.65
C ILE A 36 3.43 -6.82 -0.95
N VAL A 37 2.65 -7.77 -1.44
CA VAL A 37 3.14 -9.04 -1.98
C VAL A 37 3.30 -8.86 -3.50
N PRO A 38 4.51 -9.06 -4.06
CA PRO A 38 4.73 -8.97 -5.48
C PRO A 38 3.97 -10.07 -6.23
N GLY A 39 3.67 -9.81 -7.51
CA GLY A 39 2.94 -10.76 -8.35
C GLY A 39 3.65 -12.11 -8.51
N GLU A 40 4.99 -12.10 -8.43
CA GLU A 40 5.83 -13.30 -8.51
C GLU A 40 5.57 -14.28 -7.35
N LEU A 41 5.11 -13.77 -6.20
CA LEU A 41 4.72 -14.56 -5.02
C LEU A 41 3.21 -14.82 -4.96
N GLY A 42 2.48 -14.61 -6.07
CA GLY A 42 1.02 -14.75 -6.11
C GLY A 42 0.27 -13.52 -5.59
N GLY A 43 0.94 -12.38 -5.44
CA GLY A 43 0.35 -11.13 -5.00
C GLY A 43 -0.58 -10.49 -6.03
N GLU A 44 -1.89 -10.66 -5.82
CA GLU A 44 -2.93 -10.05 -6.66
C GLU A 44 -3.10 -8.55 -6.37
N TYR A 45 -3.62 -7.79 -7.33
CA TYR A 45 -4.08 -6.42 -7.10
C TYR A 45 -5.42 -6.44 -6.36
N VAL A 46 -5.39 -6.68 -5.05
CA VAL A 46 -6.55 -6.66 -4.15
C VAL A 46 -6.36 -5.56 -3.11
N GLU A 47 -7.44 -5.02 -2.55
CA GLU A 47 -7.34 -3.90 -1.59
C GLU A 47 -6.42 -4.16 -0.40
N LEU A 48 -6.38 -5.41 0.07
CA LEU A 48 -5.52 -5.90 1.14
C LEU A 48 -4.05 -6.00 0.74
N ASN A 49 -3.75 -6.10 -0.56
CA ASN A 49 -2.39 -6.30 -1.06
C ASN A 49 -1.85 -5.05 -1.76
N THR A 50 -2.56 -3.92 -1.69
CA THR A 50 -2.14 -2.68 -2.33
C THR A 50 -2.18 -1.50 -1.39
N VAL A 51 -1.22 -0.61 -1.58
CA VAL A 51 -1.09 0.66 -0.87
C VAL A 51 -0.78 1.78 -1.86
N VAL A 52 -1.24 2.99 -1.56
CA VAL A 52 -0.90 4.19 -2.33
C VAL A 52 0.34 4.81 -1.69
N SER A 53 1.41 4.95 -2.47
CA SER A 53 2.70 5.46 -2.04
C SER A 53 3.26 6.40 -3.09
N CYS A 54 3.87 7.52 -2.70
CA CYS A 54 4.59 8.36 -3.65
C CYS A 54 5.82 7.63 -4.22
N VAL A 55 6.36 8.09 -5.36
CA VAL A 55 7.56 7.49 -6.01
C VAL A 55 8.75 7.37 -5.04
N SER A 56 8.90 8.34 -4.12
CA SER A 56 9.97 8.32 -3.12
C SER A 56 9.80 7.16 -2.13
N CYS A 57 8.63 7.05 -1.48
CA CYS A 57 8.32 5.94 -0.57
C CYS A 57 8.31 4.60 -1.30
N HIS A 58 7.83 4.57 -2.55
CA HIS A 58 7.89 3.39 -3.40
C HIS A 58 9.33 2.87 -3.57
N ARG A 59 10.28 3.76 -3.90
CA ARG A 59 11.71 3.40 -3.98
C ARG A 59 12.30 2.98 -2.63
N LYS A 60 11.86 3.58 -1.52
CA LYS A 60 12.28 3.17 -0.17
C LYS A 60 11.80 1.76 0.17
N ILE A 61 10.59 1.38 -0.26
CA ILE A 61 10.07 0.02 -0.08
C ILE A 61 10.90 -0.98 -0.90
N HIS A 62 11.15 -0.68 -2.18
CA HIS A 62 12.00 -1.53 -3.04
C HIS A 62 13.44 -1.68 -2.55
N SER A 63 14.00 -0.65 -1.91
CA SER A 63 15.32 -0.71 -1.29
C SER A 63 15.32 -1.32 0.12
N GLY A 64 14.17 -1.73 0.66
CA GLY A 64 14.04 -2.35 1.97
C GLY A 64 14.17 -1.38 3.16
N LYS A 65 14.19 -0.06 2.90
CA LYS A 65 14.16 0.97 3.95
C LYS A 65 12.80 1.03 4.64
N ILE A 66 11.71 0.92 3.86
CA ILE A 66 10.35 0.80 4.39
C ILE A 66 9.92 -0.65 4.23
N LYS A 67 9.46 -1.28 5.31
CA LYS A 67 8.95 -2.66 5.26
C LYS A 67 7.47 -2.68 5.58
N ILE A 68 6.68 -3.23 4.66
CA ILE A 68 5.25 -3.38 4.87
C ILE A 68 5.02 -4.82 5.34
N ASP A 69 4.43 -4.97 6.53
CA ASP A 69 4.18 -6.27 7.13
C ASP A 69 2.85 -6.85 6.65
N ARG A 70 1.76 -6.11 6.88
CA ARG A 70 0.42 -6.55 6.51
C ARG A 70 -0.57 -5.40 6.45
N LYS A 71 -1.65 -5.63 5.73
CA LYS A 71 -2.83 -4.76 5.72
C LYS A 71 -4.06 -5.60 6.02
N TYR A 72 -4.89 -5.14 6.94
CA TYR A 72 -6.11 -5.83 7.35
C TYR A 72 -7.24 -4.84 7.62
N TYR A 73 -8.46 -5.35 7.66
CA TYR A 73 -9.64 -4.54 8.00
C TYR A 73 -9.95 -4.76 9.48
N SER A 74 -9.87 -3.69 10.26
CA SER A 74 -10.26 -3.65 11.67
C SER A 74 -11.69 -3.08 11.81
N THR A 75 -12.27 -3.17 13.00
CA THR A 75 -13.62 -2.67 13.30
C THR A 75 -13.79 -1.17 13.01
N GLY A 76 -12.69 -0.42 13.02
CA GLY A 76 -12.64 1.03 12.74
C GLY A 76 -12.25 1.39 11.30
N GLY A 77 -11.90 0.43 10.44
CA GLY A 77 -11.44 0.71 9.07
C GLY A 77 -10.24 -0.12 8.64
N TRP A 78 -9.63 0.29 7.53
CA TRP A 78 -8.40 -0.34 7.03
C TRP A 78 -7.22 0.06 7.90
N VAL A 79 -6.40 -0.92 8.29
CA VAL A 79 -5.16 -0.70 9.03
C VAL A 79 -4.02 -1.37 8.25
N LEU A 80 -2.96 -0.61 8.05
CA LEU A 80 -1.69 -0.95 7.43
C LEU A 80 -0.62 -0.92 8.52
N HIS A 81 0.01 -2.07 8.72
CA HIS A 81 1.16 -2.22 9.60
C HIS A 81 2.43 -2.13 8.75
N TYR A 82 3.26 -1.13 9.01
CA TYR A 82 4.51 -0.90 8.30
C TYR A 82 5.59 -0.33 9.21
N PHE A 83 6.84 -0.47 8.76
CA PHE A 83 8.04 0.04 9.41
C PHE A 83 8.67 1.10 8.51
N ASP A 84 8.95 2.26 9.08
CA ASP A 84 9.66 3.35 8.40
C ASP A 84 11.17 3.12 8.33
N GLU A 85 11.87 4.02 7.63
CA GLU A 85 13.33 3.98 7.49
C GLU A 85 14.10 4.06 8.82
N ASN A 86 13.45 4.57 9.88
CA ASN A 86 14.01 4.65 11.23
C ASN A 86 13.71 3.40 12.07
N GLY A 87 13.02 2.39 11.50
CA GLY A 87 12.59 1.19 12.22
C GLY A 87 11.42 1.43 13.19
N VAL A 88 10.75 2.58 13.08
CA VAL A 88 9.54 2.89 13.85
C VAL A 88 8.37 2.12 13.26
N GLU A 89 7.59 1.46 14.13
CA GLU A 89 6.36 0.77 13.75
C GLU A 89 5.19 1.77 13.64
N HIS A 90 4.45 1.66 12.56
CA HIS A 90 3.27 2.47 12.29
C HIS A 90 2.06 1.56 12.03
N TRP A 91 0.93 1.97 12.61
CA TRP A 91 -0.36 1.31 12.51
C TRP A 91 -1.39 2.35 12.05
N ASP A 92 -1.58 2.49 10.74
CA ASP A 92 -2.44 3.54 10.15
C ASP A 92 -3.43 2.97 9.13
#